data_AF-A0A9E5Q1K8-F1
#
_entry.id   AF-A0A9E5Q1K8-F1
#
_cell.length_a   1.000
_cell.length_b   1.000
_cell.length_c   1.000
_cell.angle_alpha   90.00
_cell.angle_beta   90.00
_cell.angle_gamma   90.00
#
_symmetry.space_group_name_H-M   'P 1'
#
loop_
_entity.id
_entity.type
_entity.pdbx_description
1 polymer ?
#
loop_
_entity_poly.entity_id
_entity_poly.type
_entity_poly.pdbx_seq_one_letter_code
_entity_poly.pdbx_strand_id
1 'polypeptide(L)'
;MIEIDGRSLTFEQFRAVVLERSPCRLRRAARTRMQAGRRVVEKVLERGGAVYGLNTGFGDLANVRIEPSHLELLQERLILSHCAGAGEPLPDPAVRGMLLLRANTLARGHSGVRPELVEALLALLAADVLAVIPSRGSAGASGDLAPLAHLALPLLGRGRVRASGREMSAAEGLEKAGLTPLTLQPKEGLALINGTQAMTSLLALAVLEARRLVRIADLAAALSTDAVRGTDAAFDPRLNALRPYPGQQASAANLWHLMQGSEIRESHRENDFRVQDPYSLRCAPQVHGAVRDLLTDVESKVAVEMNAVTDNPLVFPEDDAIVSGGNFHGEPMALAADVMAMGLAELGSISERRIDKLTNADFSGLPPFLVRDAGLNSGFMLAQVTAAALASESKVLCHPASVDSIPTSADKEDHVSMGMGAALKLHQVLANTRRILAIELLCAAQGIDLVRPMRSSEPLERLHAAVRVRIPHLDADREISPDIDAAVSFLDGIEPFIDALR
;
A
#
# COMPACT_ATOMS: atom_id res chain seq x y z
N MET A 1 -7.91 22.71 -2.30
CA MET A 1 -8.71 21.84 -3.18
C MET A 1 -7.79 21.31 -4.26
N ILE A 2 -7.70 19.99 -4.39
CA ILE A 2 -6.83 19.31 -5.37
C ILE A 2 -7.57 19.24 -6.72
N GLU A 3 -6.85 19.43 -7.83
CA GLU A 3 -7.42 19.32 -9.18
C GLU A 3 -6.82 18.12 -9.90
N ILE A 4 -7.66 17.19 -10.35
CA ILE A 4 -7.21 16.09 -11.22
C ILE A 4 -7.29 16.51 -12.69
N ASP A 5 -6.26 16.15 -13.45
CA ASP A 5 -6.20 16.35 -14.88
C ASP A 5 -5.79 15.08 -15.66
N GLY A 6 -5.63 13.98 -14.95
CA GLY A 6 -5.24 12.69 -15.48
C GLY A 6 -3.73 12.49 -15.67
N ARG A 7 -2.90 13.50 -15.37
CA ARG A 7 -1.47 13.48 -15.71
C ARG A 7 -0.54 13.75 -14.53
N SER A 8 -0.99 14.56 -13.56
CA SER A 8 -0.08 15.13 -12.55
C SER A 8 -0.46 14.79 -11.12
N LEU A 9 -1.19 13.69 -10.87
CA LEU A 9 -1.52 13.27 -9.52
C LEU A 9 -0.25 12.76 -8.82
N THR A 10 0.11 13.37 -7.69
CA THR A 10 1.26 12.95 -6.87
C THR A 10 0.84 12.04 -5.71
N PHE A 11 1.80 11.35 -5.08
CA PHE A 11 1.56 10.56 -3.87
C PHE A 11 1.02 11.41 -2.72
N GLU A 12 1.47 12.66 -2.61
CA GLU A 12 1.09 13.59 -1.55
C GLU A 12 -0.34 14.06 -1.75
N GLN A 13 -0.75 14.28 -3.00
CA GLN A 13 -2.15 14.56 -3.35
C GLN A 13 -3.02 13.31 -3.15
N PHE A 14 -2.54 12.13 -3.55
CA PHE A 14 -3.25 10.87 -3.30
C PHE A 14 -3.46 10.67 -1.79
N ARG A 15 -2.42 10.81 -0.97
CA ARG A 15 -2.48 10.75 0.50
C ARG A 15 -3.49 11.75 1.05
N ALA A 16 -3.42 13.00 0.60
CA ALA A 16 -4.31 14.07 1.05
C ALA A 16 -5.78 13.77 0.74
N VAL A 17 -6.10 13.21 -0.43
CA VAL A 17 -7.49 12.87 -0.79
C VAL A 17 -7.93 11.57 -0.10
N VAL A 18 -7.10 10.54 -0.11
CA VAL A 18 -7.48 9.17 0.29
C VAL A 18 -7.46 8.97 1.80
N LEU A 19 -6.49 9.56 2.50
CA LEU A 19 -6.34 9.44 3.95
C LEU A 19 -6.87 10.68 4.68
N GLU A 20 -6.58 11.87 4.17
CA GLU A 20 -6.95 13.15 4.83
C GLU A 20 -8.28 13.72 4.31
N ARG A 21 -8.92 13.06 3.32
CA ARG A 21 -10.23 13.43 2.76
C ARG A 21 -10.27 14.85 2.19
N SER A 22 -9.14 15.33 1.68
CA SER A 22 -9.04 16.62 1.01
C SER A 22 -9.96 16.68 -0.22
N PRO A 23 -10.68 17.79 -0.43
CA PRO A 23 -11.59 17.91 -1.56
C PRO A 23 -10.83 17.93 -2.89
N CYS A 24 -11.38 17.20 -3.87
CA CYS A 24 -10.83 17.04 -5.21
C CYS A 24 -11.87 17.42 -6.27
N ARG A 25 -11.45 18.06 -7.38
CA ARG A 25 -12.32 18.39 -8.52
C ARG A 25 -11.66 18.10 -9.87
N LEU A 26 -12.47 17.98 -10.91
CA LEU A 26 -12.00 17.87 -12.29
C LEU A 26 -11.48 19.22 -12.81
N ARG A 27 -10.26 19.24 -13.37
CA ARG A 27 -9.70 20.44 -13.98
C ARG A 27 -10.45 20.79 -15.27
N ARG A 28 -10.74 22.08 -15.50
CA ARG A 28 -11.49 22.55 -16.69
C ARG A 28 -10.89 22.07 -18.01
N ALA A 29 -9.56 22.07 -18.14
CA ALA A 29 -8.87 21.60 -19.35
C ALA A 29 -9.05 20.09 -19.59
N ALA A 30 -9.20 19.28 -18.51
CA ALA A 30 -9.50 17.86 -18.62
C ALA A 30 -10.91 17.63 -19.14
N ARG A 31 -11.89 18.41 -18.67
CA ARG A 31 -13.27 18.39 -19.18
C ARG A 31 -13.33 18.61 -20.69
N THR A 32 -12.58 19.60 -21.21
CA THR A 32 -12.49 19.85 -22.66
C THR A 32 -11.93 18.66 -23.44
N ARG A 33 -10.89 17.98 -22.93
CA ARG A 33 -10.34 16.77 -23.57
C ARG A 33 -11.33 15.61 -23.56
N MET A 34 -12.01 15.39 -22.44
CA MET A 34 -13.04 14.35 -22.34
C MET A 34 -14.17 14.56 -23.35
N GLN A 35 -14.64 15.80 -23.51
CA GLN A 35 -15.64 16.14 -24.52
C GLN A 35 -15.14 15.87 -25.94
N ALA A 36 -13.86 16.12 -26.23
CA ALA A 36 -13.28 15.79 -27.52
C ALA A 36 -13.27 14.27 -27.78
N GLY A 37 -12.86 13.47 -26.79
CA GLY A 37 -12.96 12.00 -26.87
C GLY A 37 -14.39 11.50 -27.02
N ARG A 38 -15.34 12.09 -26.30
CA ARG A 38 -16.75 11.71 -26.40
C ARG A 38 -17.32 11.93 -27.81
N ARG A 39 -16.97 13.05 -28.46
CA ARG A 39 -17.39 13.35 -29.83
C ARG A 39 -16.92 12.32 -30.86
N VAL A 40 -15.74 11.70 -30.66
CA VAL A 40 -15.28 10.63 -31.56
C VAL A 40 -16.17 9.40 -31.43
N VAL A 41 -16.51 9.00 -30.19
CA VAL A 41 -17.42 7.87 -29.95
C VAL A 41 -18.77 8.10 -30.64
N GLU A 42 -19.32 9.30 -30.51
CA GLU A 42 -20.61 9.67 -31.13
C GLU A 42 -20.56 9.59 -32.66
N LYS A 43 -19.53 10.18 -33.29
CA LYS A 43 -19.33 10.08 -34.76
C LYS A 43 -19.18 8.63 -35.24
N VAL A 44 -18.46 7.80 -34.49
CA VAL A 44 -18.26 6.39 -34.85
C VAL A 44 -19.57 5.61 -34.80
N LEU A 45 -20.40 5.88 -33.80
CA LEU A 45 -21.73 5.27 -33.69
C LEU A 45 -22.65 5.71 -34.84
N GLU A 46 -22.59 6.99 -35.24
CA GLU A 46 -23.33 7.51 -36.39
C GLU A 46 -22.91 6.86 -37.72
N ARG A 47 -21.63 6.54 -37.89
CA ARG A 47 -21.10 5.85 -39.08
C ARG A 47 -21.50 4.38 -39.17
N GLY A 48 -21.94 3.76 -38.08
CA GLY A 48 -22.51 2.41 -38.07
C GLY A 48 -21.53 1.25 -38.25
N GLY A 49 -20.21 1.48 -38.13
CA GLY A 49 -19.19 0.42 -38.12
C GLY A 49 -19.18 -0.37 -36.80
N ALA A 50 -18.77 -1.64 -36.84
CA ALA A 50 -18.61 -2.45 -35.62
C ALA A 50 -17.33 -2.04 -34.88
N VAL A 51 -17.45 -1.66 -33.60
CA VAL A 51 -16.32 -1.24 -32.76
C VAL A 51 -16.44 -1.90 -31.38
N TYR A 52 -15.36 -2.59 -30.99
CA TYR A 52 -15.27 -3.35 -29.75
C TYR A 52 -15.65 -2.48 -28.53
N GLY A 53 -16.54 -2.99 -27.69
CA GLY A 53 -16.97 -2.33 -26.45
C GLY A 53 -17.83 -1.08 -26.63
N LEU A 54 -18.17 -0.70 -27.87
CA LEU A 54 -19.12 0.37 -28.20
C LEU A 54 -20.45 -0.20 -28.65
N ASN A 55 -20.46 -1.01 -29.72
CA ASN A 55 -21.66 -1.62 -30.31
C ASN A 55 -21.50 -3.12 -30.58
N THR A 56 -20.58 -3.78 -29.88
CA THR A 56 -20.38 -5.23 -29.87
C THR A 56 -20.49 -5.78 -28.45
N GLY A 57 -20.52 -7.11 -28.31
CA GLY A 57 -20.29 -7.79 -27.03
C GLY A 57 -18.85 -7.65 -26.52
N PHE A 58 -18.57 -8.30 -25.38
CA PHE A 58 -17.28 -8.26 -24.68
C PHE A 58 -16.66 -9.66 -24.56
N GLY A 59 -15.34 -9.73 -24.35
CA GLY A 59 -14.61 -11.00 -24.28
C GLY A 59 -14.77 -11.84 -25.57
N ASP A 60 -15.16 -13.10 -25.41
CA ASP A 60 -15.47 -14.02 -26.52
C ASP A 60 -16.58 -13.51 -27.45
N LEU A 61 -17.49 -12.67 -26.93
CA LEU A 61 -18.60 -12.08 -27.69
C LEU A 61 -18.23 -10.81 -28.46
N ALA A 62 -16.93 -10.48 -28.57
CA ALA A 62 -16.43 -9.28 -29.27
C ALA A 62 -16.89 -9.14 -30.73
N ASN A 63 -17.23 -10.26 -31.39
CA ASN A 63 -17.66 -10.29 -32.79
C ASN A 63 -19.19 -10.17 -32.97
N VAL A 64 -19.96 -10.11 -31.87
CA VAL A 64 -21.43 -10.03 -31.91
C VAL A 64 -21.86 -8.58 -31.88
N ARG A 65 -22.51 -8.10 -32.96
CA ARG A 65 -23.05 -6.74 -33.05
C ARG A 65 -24.31 -6.59 -32.20
N ILE A 66 -24.44 -5.43 -31.55
CA ILE A 66 -25.57 -5.08 -30.70
C ILE A 66 -26.41 -3.99 -31.39
N GLU A 67 -27.72 -4.18 -31.38
CA GLU A 67 -28.66 -3.21 -31.91
C GLU A 67 -28.57 -1.86 -31.16
N PRO A 68 -28.68 -0.71 -31.84
CA PRO A 68 -28.58 0.61 -31.21
C PRO A 68 -29.50 0.80 -30.00
N SER A 69 -30.72 0.23 -30.03
CA SER A 69 -31.70 0.30 -28.95
C SER A 69 -31.30 -0.48 -27.68
N HIS A 70 -30.31 -1.36 -27.77
CA HIS A 70 -29.83 -2.17 -26.64
C HIS A 70 -28.52 -1.65 -26.05
N LEU A 71 -27.92 -0.58 -26.59
CA LEU A 71 -26.58 -0.15 -26.16
C LEU A 71 -26.52 0.35 -24.72
N GLU A 72 -27.56 1.03 -24.22
CA GLU A 72 -27.64 1.46 -22.82
C GLU A 72 -27.82 0.25 -21.89
N LEU A 73 -28.76 -0.64 -22.23
CA LEU A 73 -29.02 -1.88 -21.50
C LEU A 73 -27.77 -2.78 -21.43
N LEU A 74 -26.96 -2.79 -22.49
CA LEU A 74 -25.68 -3.49 -22.53
C LEU A 74 -24.71 -2.97 -21.46
N GLN A 75 -24.64 -1.64 -21.25
CA GLN A 75 -23.75 -1.07 -20.23
C GLN A 75 -24.20 -1.48 -18.82
N GLU A 76 -25.49 -1.40 -18.53
CA GLU A 76 -26.05 -1.84 -17.24
C GLU A 76 -25.75 -3.33 -17.00
N ARG A 77 -26.06 -4.18 -17.99
CA ARG A 77 -25.85 -5.63 -17.89
C ARG A 77 -24.38 -5.99 -17.74
N LEU A 78 -23.46 -5.24 -18.37
CA LEU A 78 -22.03 -5.43 -18.19
C LEU A 78 -21.63 -5.22 -16.72
N ILE A 79 -22.04 -4.11 -16.11
CA ILE A 79 -21.73 -3.85 -14.69
C ILE A 79 -22.30 -4.97 -13.81
N LEU A 80 -23.55 -5.37 -14.04
CA LEU A 80 -24.21 -6.41 -13.25
C LEU A 80 -23.52 -7.76 -13.34
N SER A 81 -23.19 -8.22 -14.55
CA SER A 81 -22.55 -9.53 -14.75
C SER A 81 -21.12 -9.58 -14.22
N HIS A 82 -20.44 -8.44 -14.18
CA HIS A 82 -19.04 -8.34 -13.72
C HIS A 82 -18.92 -8.11 -12.21
N CYS A 83 -20.02 -7.86 -11.49
CA CYS A 83 -20.05 -7.82 -10.02
C CYS A 83 -19.91 -9.23 -9.39
N ALA A 84 -18.84 -9.94 -9.75
CA ALA A 84 -18.56 -11.34 -9.38
C ALA A 84 -17.44 -11.47 -8.32
N GLY A 85 -17.07 -10.37 -7.65
CA GLY A 85 -16.08 -10.40 -6.57
C GLY A 85 -16.52 -11.20 -5.33
N ALA A 86 -15.55 -11.67 -4.55
CA ALA A 86 -15.75 -12.47 -3.33
C ALA A 86 -14.81 -12.07 -2.19
N GLY A 87 -15.06 -12.62 -0.99
CA GLY A 87 -14.24 -12.38 0.20
C GLY A 87 -14.57 -11.10 0.97
N GLU A 88 -13.76 -10.81 1.98
CA GLU A 88 -13.96 -9.64 2.83
C GLU A 88 -13.89 -8.33 2.03
N PRO A 89 -14.67 -7.30 2.40
CA PRO A 89 -14.62 -6.01 1.74
C PRO A 89 -13.23 -5.36 1.79
N LEU A 90 -12.86 -4.68 0.70
CA LEU A 90 -11.70 -3.79 0.68
C LEU A 90 -11.84 -2.69 1.74
N PRO A 91 -10.73 -2.25 2.35
CA PRO A 91 -10.76 -1.19 3.33
C PRO A 91 -11.11 0.16 2.68
N ASP A 92 -11.82 1.03 3.42
CA ASP A 92 -12.30 2.33 2.95
C ASP A 92 -11.23 3.19 2.22
N PRO A 93 -9.96 3.29 2.70
CA PRO A 93 -8.90 3.98 1.97
C PRO A 93 -8.63 3.40 0.57
N ALA A 94 -8.70 2.08 0.40
CA ALA A 94 -8.51 1.47 -0.92
C ALA A 94 -9.66 1.85 -1.87
N VAL A 95 -10.91 1.86 -1.39
CA VAL A 95 -12.06 2.27 -2.19
C VAL A 95 -11.97 3.76 -2.56
N ARG A 96 -11.54 4.63 -1.64
CA ARG A 96 -11.27 6.05 -1.93
C ARG A 96 -10.21 6.22 -3.01
N GLY A 97 -9.10 5.48 -2.93
CA GLY A 97 -8.06 5.52 -3.94
C GLY A 97 -8.55 4.99 -5.29
N MET A 98 -9.37 3.94 -5.33
CA MET A 98 -10.01 3.46 -6.55
C MET A 98 -10.89 4.53 -7.22
N LEU A 99 -11.74 5.23 -6.46
CA LEU A 99 -12.55 6.34 -6.98
C LEU A 99 -11.67 7.45 -7.58
N LEU A 100 -10.65 7.88 -6.84
CA LEU A 100 -9.73 8.93 -7.28
C LEU A 100 -8.96 8.54 -8.55
N LEU A 101 -8.37 7.34 -8.57
CA LEU A 101 -7.57 6.87 -9.69
C LEU A 101 -8.42 6.61 -10.93
N ARG A 102 -9.66 6.10 -10.77
CA ARG A 102 -10.58 5.93 -11.91
C ARG A 102 -11.02 7.29 -12.46
N ALA A 103 -11.35 8.24 -11.59
CA ALA A 103 -11.63 9.61 -12.02
C ALA A 103 -10.43 10.23 -12.77
N ASN A 104 -9.20 10.04 -12.26
CA ASN A 104 -7.98 10.55 -12.87
C ASN A 104 -7.70 9.91 -14.25
N THR A 105 -7.80 8.59 -14.38
CA THR A 105 -7.57 7.91 -15.68
C THR A 105 -8.55 8.39 -16.75
N LEU A 106 -9.83 8.54 -16.38
CA LEU A 106 -10.88 9.03 -17.29
C LEU A 106 -10.70 10.50 -17.67
N ALA A 107 -10.19 11.33 -16.75
CA ALA A 107 -9.87 12.74 -16.98
C ALA A 107 -8.80 12.96 -18.07
N ARG A 108 -8.09 11.90 -18.50
CA ARG A 108 -7.19 11.99 -19.65
C ARG A 108 -7.90 12.26 -20.97
N GLY A 109 -9.16 11.84 -21.10
CA GLY A 109 -10.00 12.09 -22.28
C GLY A 109 -9.85 11.05 -23.40
N HIS A 110 -9.15 9.95 -23.16
CA HIS A 110 -8.97 8.86 -24.12
C HIS A 110 -9.96 7.69 -23.91
N SER A 111 -10.86 7.79 -22.94
CA SER A 111 -11.85 6.73 -22.64
C SER A 111 -13.22 6.93 -23.29
N GLY A 112 -13.48 8.08 -23.94
CA GLY A 112 -14.74 8.32 -24.64
C GLY A 112 -15.98 8.46 -23.76
N VAL A 113 -15.80 8.73 -22.46
CA VAL A 113 -16.87 8.92 -21.48
C VAL A 113 -17.26 10.39 -21.33
N ARG A 114 -18.46 10.63 -20.79
CA ARG A 114 -18.91 11.98 -20.44
C ARG A 114 -18.18 12.54 -19.21
N PRO A 115 -17.90 13.85 -19.15
CA PRO A 115 -17.39 14.51 -17.94
C PRO A 115 -18.23 14.27 -16.69
N GLU A 116 -19.55 14.22 -16.85
CA GLU A 116 -20.54 14.03 -15.79
C GLU A 116 -20.32 12.70 -15.04
N LEU A 117 -19.79 11.68 -15.73
CA LEU A 117 -19.44 10.41 -15.10
C LEU A 117 -18.26 10.55 -14.12
N VAL A 118 -17.24 11.32 -14.48
CA VAL A 118 -16.10 11.61 -13.60
C VAL A 118 -16.51 12.52 -12.45
N GLU A 119 -17.37 13.50 -12.71
CA GLU A 119 -17.94 14.35 -11.67
C GLU A 119 -18.75 13.54 -10.65
N ALA A 120 -19.50 12.53 -11.08
CA ALA A 120 -20.21 11.61 -10.18
C ALA A 120 -19.26 10.77 -9.31
N LEU A 121 -18.17 10.23 -9.87
CA LEU A 121 -17.14 9.52 -9.10
C LEU A 121 -16.51 10.43 -8.03
N LEU A 122 -16.21 11.68 -8.39
CA LEU A 122 -15.67 12.66 -7.47
C LEU A 122 -16.68 13.11 -6.41
N ALA A 123 -17.98 13.15 -6.73
CA ALA A 123 -19.03 13.46 -5.78
C ALA A 123 -19.21 12.34 -4.73
N LEU A 124 -19.18 11.06 -5.15
CA LEU A 124 -19.14 9.93 -4.22
C LEU A 124 -17.92 10.00 -3.28
N LEU A 125 -16.75 10.29 -3.84
CA LEU A 125 -15.51 10.45 -3.07
C LEU A 125 -15.60 11.62 -2.08
N ALA A 126 -16.12 12.77 -2.50
CA ALA A 126 -16.28 13.95 -1.66
C ALA A 126 -17.30 13.73 -0.53
N ALA A 127 -18.35 12.95 -0.77
CA ALA A 127 -19.36 12.59 0.21
C ALA A 127 -18.95 11.42 1.13
N ASP A 128 -17.78 10.82 0.90
CA ASP A 128 -17.31 9.60 1.55
C ASP A 128 -18.33 8.45 1.47
N VAL A 129 -18.94 8.30 0.29
CA VAL A 129 -19.89 7.23 -0.03
C VAL A 129 -19.14 6.17 -0.84
N LEU A 130 -18.77 5.08 -0.17
CA LEU A 130 -17.83 4.09 -0.69
C LEU A 130 -18.54 2.78 -1.01
N ALA A 131 -18.37 2.23 -2.21
CA ALA A 131 -18.93 0.92 -2.54
C ALA A 131 -18.39 -0.17 -1.59
N VAL A 132 -19.25 -1.13 -1.22
CA VAL A 132 -18.80 -2.35 -0.53
C VAL A 132 -18.22 -3.30 -1.58
N ILE A 133 -16.90 -3.28 -1.74
CA ILE A 133 -16.19 -4.02 -2.80
C ILE A 133 -15.52 -5.27 -2.20
N PRO A 134 -15.91 -6.50 -2.60
CA PRO A 134 -15.19 -7.70 -2.18
C PRO A 134 -13.73 -7.69 -2.68
N SER A 135 -12.80 -8.14 -1.84
CA SER A 135 -11.35 -8.05 -2.11
C SER A 135 -10.82 -9.01 -3.17
N ARG A 136 -11.52 -10.10 -3.49
CA ARG A 136 -11.06 -11.16 -4.41
C ARG A 136 -11.92 -11.23 -5.67
N GLY A 137 -11.37 -11.82 -6.73
CA GLY A 137 -12.07 -12.07 -8.00
C GLY A 137 -11.48 -11.36 -9.22
N SER A 138 -10.45 -10.51 -9.04
CA SER A 138 -9.66 -9.97 -10.17
C SER A 138 -8.47 -10.88 -10.46
N ALA A 139 -8.35 -11.33 -11.71
CA ALA A 139 -7.16 -11.98 -12.24
C ALA A 139 -6.15 -10.97 -12.83
N GLY A 140 -6.49 -9.67 -12.90
CA GLY A 140 -5.68 -8.68 -13.60
C GLY A 140 -5.55 -8.95 -15.10
N ALA A 141 -6.59 -9.55 -15.70
CA ALA A 141 -6.69 -9.93 -17.11
C ALA A 141 -7.00 -8.71 -18.00
N SER A 142 -8.25 -8.27 -17.99
CA SER A 142 -8.73 -7.00 -18.54
C SER A 142 -8.71 -5.87 -17.49
N GLY A 143 -7.67 -5.88 -16.64
CA GLY A 143 -7.60 -5.09 -15.41
C GLY A 143 -8.44 -5.68 -14.27
N ASP A 144 -8.90 -4.80 -13.38
CA ASP A 144 -9.65 -5.09 -12.15
C ASP A 144 -11.16 -5.12 -12.36
N LEU A 145 -11.61 -5.88 -13.37
CA LEU A 145 -13.00 -5.93 -13.81
C LEU A 145 -14.01 -6.07 -12.65
N ALA A 146 -13.84 -7.10 -11.81
CA ALA A 146 -14.79 -7.38 -10.74
C ALA A 146 -14.80 -6.30 -9.64
N PRO A 147 -13.65 -5.91 -9.05
CA PRO A 147 -13.61 -4.80 -8.10
C PRO A 147 -14.15 -3.48 -8.67
N LEU A 148 -13.85 -3.16 -9.92
CA LEU A 148 -14.33 -1.93 -10.55
C LEU A 148 -15.81 -1.99 -10.95
N ALA A 149 -16.36 -3.17 -11.25
CA ALA A 149 -17.79 -3.33 -11.44
C ALA A 149 -18.54 -3.06 -10.13
N HIS A 150 -18.04 -3.58 -9.00
CA HIS A 150 -18.57 -3.26 -7.67
C HIS A 150 -18.41 -1.77 -7.32
N LEU A 151 -17.31 -1.12 -7.74
CA LEU A 151 -17.11 0.34 -7.60
C LEU A 151 -18.16 1.14 -8.38
N ALA A 152 -18.50 0.69 -9.59
CA ALA A 152 -19.42 1.37 -10.51
C ALA A 152 -20.90 1.10 -10.18
N LEU A 153 -21.22 -0.04 -9.56
CA LEU A 153 -22.59 -0.49 -9.30
C LEU A 153 -23.46 0.55 -8.57
N PRO A 154 -22.96 1.30 -7.56
CA PRO A 154 -23.73 2.34 -6.91
C PRO A 154 -24.16 3.48 -7.83
N LEU A 155 -23.41 3.79 -8.90
CA LEU A 155 -23.81 4.81 -9.88
C LEU A 155 -25.12 4.45 -10.58
N LEU A 156 -25.48 3.16 -10.63
CA LEU A 156 -26.75 2.66 -11.17
C LEU A 156 -27.87 2.62 -10.13
N GLY A 157 -27.63 3.11 -8.90
CA GLY A 157 -28.55 3.00 -7.78
C GLY A 157 -28.66 1.57 -7.21
N ARG A 158 -27.68 0.71 -7.49
CA ARG A 158 -27.69 -0.70 -7.11
C ARG A 158 -26.52 -1.04 -6.18
N GLY A 159 -26.66 -2.13 -5.42
CA GLY A 159 -25.62 -2.59 -4.51
C GLY A 159 -25.64 -1.88 -3.16
N ARG A 160 -24.54 -2.04 -2.41
CA ARG A 160 -24.37 -1.48 -1.07
C ARG A 160 -23.20 -0.51 -1.05
N VAL A 161 -23.33 0.51 -0.22
CA VAL A 161 -22.26 1.47 0.06
C VAL A 161 -22.08 1.62 1.56
N ARG A 162 -20.91 2.08 1.98
CA ARG A 162 -20.61 2.51 3.33
C ARG A 162 -20.46 4.03 3.34
N ALA A 163 -21.13 4.69 4.27
CA ALA A 163 -20.97 6.11 4.51
C ALA A 163 -21.11 6.40 6.01
N SER A 164 -20.25 7.27 6.56
CA SER A 164 -20.22 7.56 8.01
C SER A 164 -20.12 6.29 8.88
N GLY A 165 -19.33 5.30 8.44
CA GLY A 165 -19.10 4.04 9.15
C GLY A 165 -20.27 3.05 9.14
N ARG A 166 -21.34 3.30 8.36
CA ARG A 166 -22.51 2.41 8.25
C ARG A 166 -22.74 1.97 6.82
N GLU A 167 -23.09 0.71 6.65
CA GLU A 167 -23.57 0.20 5.36
C GLU A 167 -25.02 0.62 5.12
N MET A 168 -25.34 0.97 3.87
CA MET A 168 -26.65 1.38 3.41
C MET A 168 -26.84 1.00 1.94
N SER A 169 -28.07 1.17 1.42
CA SER A 169 -28.33 0.96 0.00
C SER A 169 -27.62 2.00 -0.86
N ALA A 170 -27.30 1.66 -2.11
CA ALA A 170 -26.75 2.62 -3.05
C ALA A 170 -27.68 3.81 -3.32
N ALA A 171 -29.00 3.63 -3.26
CA ALA A 171 -29.96 4.73 -3.43
C ALA A 171 -29.80 5.79 -2.33
N GLU A 172 -29.76 5.38 -1.06
CA GLU A 172 -29.50 6.27 0.08
C GLU A 172 -28.12 6.93 -0.02
N GLY A 173 -27.11 6.17 -0.47
CA GLY A 173 -25.78 6.69 -0.70
C GLY A 173 -25.70 7.78 -1.77
N LEU A 174 -26.36 7.57 -2.91
CA LEU A 174 -26.43 8.55 -3.99
C LEU A 174 -27.14 9.82 -3.52
N GLU A 175 -28.28 9.70 -2.83
CA GLU A 175 -29.00 10.84 -2.27
C GLU A 175 -28.09 11.66 -1.35
N LYS A 176 -27.33 10.99 -0.46
CA LYS A 176 -26.35 11.63 0.43
C LYS A 176 -25.22 12.34 -0.33
N ALA A 177 -24.82 11.81 -1.49
CA ALA A 177 -23.84 12.45 -2.37
C ALA A 177 -24.43 13.55 -3.27
N GLY A 178 -25.75 13.82 -3.18
CA GLY A 178 -26.44 14.77 -4.06
C GLY A 178 -26.57 14.28 -5.51
N LEU A 179 -26.58 12.96 -5.70
CA LEU A 179 -26.65 12.30 -6.99
C LEU A 179 -27.97 11.54 -7.17
N THR A 180 -28.37 11.37 -8.42
CA THR A 180 -29.40 10.41 -8.82
C THR A 180 -28.75 9.27 -9.61
N PRO A 181 -29.38 8.08 -9.69
CA PRO A 181 -28.86 6.99 -10.53
C PRO A 181 -28.60 7.44 -11.97
N LEU A 182 -27.48 7.01 -12.53
CA LEU A 182 -27.05 7.34 -13.89
C LEU A 182 -27.50 6.26 -14.87
N THR A 183 -28.00 6.70 -16.03
CA THR A 183 -28.07 5.86 -17.22
C THR A 183 -26.75 5.96 -17.97
N LEU A 184 -26.03 4.84 -18.06
CA LEU A 184 -24.74 4.76 -18.75
C LEU A 184 -24.94 4.80 -20.27
N GLN A 185 -24.09 5.57 -20.93
CA GLN A 185 -24.06 5.72 -22.38
C GLN A 185 -23.07 4.73 -23.01
N PRO A 186 -23.15 4.49 -24.33
CA PRO A 186 -22.22 3.57 -25.00
C PRO A 186 -20.76 3.85 -24.63
N LYS A 187 -20.01 2.76 -24.38
CA LYS A 187 -18.64 2.68 -23.84
C LYS A 187 -18.48 2.97 -22.34
N GLU A 188 -19.41 3.65 -21.68
CA GLU A 188 -19.21 4.07 -20.28
C GLU A 188 -19.16 2.91 -19.29
N GLY A 189 -19.90 1.82 -19.53
CA GLY A 189 -19.82 0.63 -18.68
C GLY A 189 -18.43 0.01 -18.70
N LEU A 190 -17.89 -0.25 -19.91
CA LEU A 190 -16.54 -0.81 -20.06
C LEU A 190 -15.48 0.15 -19.53
N ALA A 191 -15.62 1.45 -19.83
CA ALA A 191 -14.74 2.49 -19.33
C ALA A 191 -14.89 2.77 -17.83
N LEU A 192 -15.79 2.13 -17.08
CA LEU A 192 -15.74 2.15 -15.61
C LEU A 192 -14.95 0.97 -15.06
N ILE A 193 -14.96 -0.17 -15.75
CA ILE A 193 -14.49 -1.44 -15.20
C ILE A 193 -13.16 -1.94 -15.78
N ASN A 194 -12.73 -1.41 -16.92
CA ASN A 194 -11.51 -1.85 -17.58
C ASN A 194 -10.31 -0.98 -17.16
N GLY A 195 -9.43 -1.52 -16.30
CA GLY A 195 -8.21 -0.84 -15.82
C GLY A 195 -7.69 -1.34 -14.47
N THR A 196 -6.55 -0.81 -14.02
CA THR A 196 -5.73 -1.38 -12.92
C THR A 196 -5.91 -0.69 -11.56
N GLN A 197 -7.02 0.02 -11.35
CA GLN A 197 -7.12 0.96 -10.22
C GLN A 197 -7.27 0.28 -8.85
N ALA A 198 -7.75 -0.96 -8.76
CA ALA A 198 -7.85 -1.65 -7.46
C ALA A 198 -6.45 -2.04 -6.97
N MET A 199 -5.66 -2.71 -7.83
CA MET A 199 -4.29 -3.10 -7.48
C MET A 199 -3.40 -1.87 -7.28
N THR A 200 -3.54 -0.85 -8.13
CA THR A 200 -2.77 0.40 -8.02
C THR A 200 -3.10 1.15 -6.74
N SER A 201 -4.37 1.21 -6.33
CA SER A 201 -4.76 1.86 -5.07
C SER A 201 -4.18 1.14 -3.87
N LEU A 202 -4.23 -0.19 -3.83
CA LEU A 202 -3.61 -0.97 -2.77
C LEU A 202 -2.10 -0.76 -2.73
N LEU A 203 -1.43 -0.80 -3.89
CA LEU A 203 0.02 -0.63 -3.95
C LEU A 203 0.43 0.80 -3.55
N ALA A 204 -0.32 1.83 -3.94
CA ALA A 204 -0.06 3.21 -3.52
C ALA A 204 -0.17 3.39 -2.00
N LEU A 205 -1.18 2.77 -1.37
CA LEU A 205 -1.29 2.75 0.10
C LEU A 205 -0.13 2.01 0.76
N ALA A 206 0.29 0.88 0.19
CA ALA A 206 1.43 0.11 0.69
C ALA A 206 2.74 0.89 0.58
N VAL A 207 2.95 1.64 -0.51
CA VAL A 207 4.13 2.53 -0.67
C VAL A 207 4.15 3.61 0.42
N LEU A 208 3.02 4.28 0.68
CA LEU A 208 2.93 5.31 1.73
C LEU A 208 3.28 4.76 3.11
N GLU A 209 2.79 3.56 3.44
CA GLU A 209 3.08 2.93 4.72
C GLU A 209 4.51 2.38 4.78
N ALA A 210 5.03 1.81 3.69
CA ALA A 210 6.41 1.35 3.63
C ALA A 210 7.43 2.50 3.78
N ARG A 211 7.15 3.68 3.22
CA ARG A 211 7.95 4.90 3.48
C ARG A 211 8.07 5.18 4.98
N ARG A 212 7.03 4.90 5.78
CA ARG A 212 7.07 5.02 7.24
C ARG A 212 7.86 3.86 7.85
N LEU A 213 7.55 2.62 7.50
CA LEU A 213 8.17 1.42 8.08
C LEU A 213 9.70 1.38 7.93
N VAL A 214 10.26 1.77 6.78
CA VAL A 214 11.73 1.79 6.61
C VAL A 214 12.42 2.78 7.55
N ARG A 215 11.75 3.88 7.92
CA ARG A 215 12.25 4.87 8.89
C ARG A 215 12.05 4.39 10.33
N ILE A 216 10.93 3.74 10.62
CA ILE A 216 10.68 3.08 11.91
C ILE A 216 11.73 1.98 12.16
N ALA A 217 12.11 1.24 11.13
CA ALA A 217 13.14 0.21 11.24
C ALA A 217 14.50 0.77 11.65
N ASP A 218 14.90 1.95 11.18
CA ASP A 218 16.13 2.61 11.63
C ASP A 218 16.03 3.04 13.11
N LEU A 219 14.89 3.61 13.53
CA LEU A 219 14.64 3.97 14.93
C LEU A 219 14.73 2.73 15.85
N ALA A 220 14.04 1.65 15.47
CA ALA A 220 14.03 0.40 16.21
C ALA A 220 15.44 -0.21 16.28
N ALA A 221 16.15 -0.29 15.15
CA ALA A 221 17.50 -0.83 15.10
C ALA A 221 18.49 -0.02 15.93
N ALA A 222 18.42 1.32 15.92
CA ALA A 222 19.29 2.16 16.75
C ALA A 222 19.03 1.91 18.24
N LEU A 223 17.76 1.90 18.67
CA LEU A 223 17.40 1.65 20.07
C LEU A 223 17.79 0.24 20.52
N SER A 224 17.55 -0.77 19.67
CA SER A 224 17.94 -2.16 19.90
C SER A 224 19.45 -2.32 20.01
N THR A 225 20.20 -1.69 19.11
CA THR A 225 21.68 -1.75 19.11
C THR A 225 22.22 -1.12 20.38
N ASP A 226 21.70 0.05 20.78
CA ASP A 226 22.15 0.70 22.00
C ASP A 226 21.80 -0.12 23.26
N ALA A 227 20.58 -0.67 23.33
CA ALA A 227 20.12 -1.49 24.47
C ALA A 227 21.00 -2.72 24.76
N VAL A 228 21.54 -3.36 23.72
CA VAL A 228 22.46 -4.52 23.86
C VAL A 228 23.93 -4.13 23.88
N ARG A 229 24.24 -2.84 24.04
CA ARG A 229 25.61 -2.30 23.99
C ARG A 229 26.32 -2.69 22.69
N GLY A 230 25.66 -2.54 21.55
CA GLY A 230 26.25 -2.73 20.23
C GLY A 230 27.04 -1.50 19.77
N THR A 231 27.93 -1.70 18.80
CA THR A 231 28.84 -0.67 18.28
C THR A 231 28.27 0.07 17.06
N ASP A 232 28.47 1.38 17.03
CA ASP A 232 28.12 2.24 15.89
C ASP A 232 29.19 2.28 14.79
N ALA A 233 30.34 1.60 14.97
CA ALA A 233 31.44 1.58 14.00
C ALA A 233 31.01 1.07 12.62
N ALA A 234 30.01 0.18 12.56
CA ALA A 234 29.41 -0.31 11.33
C ALA A 234 28.69 0.79 10.52
N PHE A 235 28.28 1.86 11.20
CA PHE A 235 27.52 2.97 10.64
C PHE A 235 28.43 4.16 10.27
N ASP A 236 29.75 4.01 10.42
CA ASP A 236 30.73 5.06 10.10
C ASP A 236 30.52 5.58 8.65
N PRO A 237 30.38 6.90 8.46
CA PRO A 237 30.17 7.50 7.14
C PRO A 237 31.27 7.16 6.14
N ARG A 238 32.53 7.02 6.58
CA ARG A 238 33.66 6.67 5.70
C ARG A 238 33.53 5.26 5.18
N LEU A 239 33.12 4.31 6.02
CA LEU A 239 32.89 2.91 5.63
C LEU A 239 31.74 2.83 4.62
N ASN A 240 30.61 3.47 4.93
CA ASN A 240 29.43 3.38 4.10
C ASN A 240 29.58 4.16 2.77
N ALA A 241 30.38 5.21 2.72
CA ALA A 241 30.72 5.91 1.48
C ALA A 241 31.49 5.03 0.47
N LEU A 242 32.22 4.00 0.93
CA LEU A 242 32.94 3.08 0.04
C LEU A 242 32.02 2.11 -0.71
N ARG A 243 30.75 1.99 -0.31
CA ARG A 243 29.74 1.18 -1.00
C ARG A 243 28.48 2.03 -1.25
N PRO A 244 28.44 2.81 -2.35
CA PRO A 244 27.59 4.00 -2.46
C PRO A 244 26.13 3.73 -2.85
N TYR A 245 25.48 2.71 -2.27
CA TYR A 245 24.03 2.53 -2.41
C TYR A 245 23.29 3.65 -1.66
N PRO A 246 22.37 4.40 -2.30
CA PRO A 246 21.68 5.53 -1.67
C PRO A 246 20.92 5.14 -0.40
N GLY A 247 20.15 4.05 -0.46
CA GLY A 247 19.42 3.54 0.69
C GLY A 247 20.32 3.13 1.85
N GLN A 248 21.46 2.50 1.54
CA GLN A 248 22.44 2.11 2.57
C GLN A 248 23.03 3.35 3.26
N GLN A 249 23.40 4.37 2.49
CA GLN A 249 23.91 5.62 3.04
C GLN A 249 22.89 6.32 3.93
N ALA A 250 21.62 6.37 3.50
CA ALA A 250 20.54 6.96 4.30
C ALA A 250 20.34 6.23 5.63
N SER A 251 20.26 4.90 5.62
CA SER A 251 20.10 4.12 6.86
C SER A 251 21.33 4.22 7.76
N ALA A 252 22.55 4.14 7.21
CA ALA A 252 23.78 4.34 7.98
C ALA A 252 23.83 5.73 8.63
N ALA A 253 23.48 6.78 7.90
CA ALA A 253 23.46 8.14 8.42
C ALA A 253 22.46 8.30 9.58
N ASN A 254 21.27 7.70 9.46
CA ASN A 254 20.26 7.69 10.52
C ASN A 254 20.78 6.98 11.78
N LEU A 255 21.23 5.73 11.64
CA LEU A 255 21.73 4.93 12.75
C LEU A 255 22.93 5.60 13.45
N TRP A 256 23.87 6.10 12.65
CA TRP A 256 25.03 6.84 13.16
C TRP A 256 24.60 8.07 13.97
N HIS A 257 23.69 8.89 13.43
CA HIS A 257 23.23 10.10 14.10
C HIS A 257 22.45 9.79 15.38
N LEU A 258 21.55 8.81 15.33
CA LEU A 258 20.71 8.42 16.46
C LEU A 258 21.54 7.91 17.64
N MET A 259 22.70 7.29 17.44
CA MET A 259 23.51 6.75 18.53
C MET A 259 24.54 7.74 19.10
N GLN A 260 24.70 8.93 18.53
CA GLN A 260 25.68 9.91 19.02
C GLN A 260 25.31 10.44 20.41
N GLY A 261 26.28 10.36 21.33
CA GLY A 261 26.13 10.86 22.70
C GLY A 261 25.47 9.88 23.67
N SER A 262 25.31 8.61 23.30
CA SER A 262 24.86 7.56 24.22
C SER A 262 25.94 7.18 25.24
N GLU A 263 25.60 7.21 26.53
CA GLU A 263 26.47 6.70 27.60
C GLU A 263 26.57 5.17 27.54
N ILE A 264 25.48 4.49 27.12
CA ILE A 264 25.45 3.03 26.94
C ILE A 264 26.45 2.62 25.85
N ARG A 265 26.48 3.37 24.74
CA ARG A 265 27.48 3.18 23.69
C ARG A 265 28.89 3.38 24.23
N GLU A 266 29.15 4.48 24.95
CA GLU A 266 30.48 4.75 25.50
C GLU A 266 30.94 3.70 26.53
N SER A 267 30.00 3.09 27.26
CA SER A 267 30.30 2.13 28.33
C SER A 267 31.05 0.86 27.88
N HIS A 268 31.07 0.57 26.58
CA HIS A 268 31.68 -0.65 26.03
C HIS A 268 32.68 -0.37 24.90
N ARG A 269 33.11 0.88 24.70
CA ARG A 269 34.08 1.20 23.63
C ARG A 269 35.46 0.59 23.85
N GLU A 270 35.83 0.43 25.12
CA GLU A 270 37.09 -0.15 25.53
C GLU A 270 36.82 -1.42 26.34
N ASN A 271 37.71 -2.41 26.23
CA ASN A 271 37.64 -3.67 26.97
C ASN A 271 36.35 -4.49 26.76
N ASP A 272 35.70 -4.34 25.60
CA ASP A 272 34.66 -5.27 25.15
C ASP A 272 35.30 -6.54 24.60
N PHE A 273 34.83 -7.70 25.09
CA PHE A 273 35.30 -9.00 24.61
C PHE A 273 34.75 -9.33 23.21
N ARG A 274 33.68 -8.65 22.79
CA ARG A 274 33.07 -8.80 21.46
C ARG A 274 33.90 -8.05 20.43
N VAL A 275 34.33 -8.75 19.39
CA VAL A 275 35.10 -8.16 18.27
C VAL A 275 34.17 -7.54 17.23
N GLN A 276 33.01 -8.14 17.00
CA GLN A 276 32.02 -7.68 16.04
C GLN A 276 30.61 -8.00 16.52
N ASP A 277 29.68 -7.11 16.22
CA ASP A 277 28.27 -7.40 16.39
C ASP A 277 27.75 -8.40 15.34
N PRO A 278 26.69 -9.15 15.68
CA PRO A 278 25.92 -9.95 14.75
C PRO A 278 25.36 -9.12 13.60
N TYR A 279 25.11 -9.79 12.49
CA TYR A 279 24.66 -9.12 11.26
C TYR A 279 23.31 -8.41 11.40
N SER A 280 22.42 -8.85 12.28
CA SER A 280 21.13 -8.16 12.48
C SER A 280 21.27 -6.73 13.01
N LEU A 281 22.38 -6.43 13.71
CA LEU A 281 22.76 -5.08 14.14
C LEU A 281 23.68 -4.44 13.08
N ARG A 282 24.81 -5.09 12.81
CA ARG A 282 25.89 -4.52 11.98
C ARG A 282 25.52 -4.33 10.52
N CYS A 283 24.69 -5.21 9.96
CA CYS A 283 24.27 -5.14 8.56
C CYS A 283 22.93 -4.42 8.37
N ALA A 284 22.41 -3.76 9.41
CA ALA A 284 21.15 -3.01 9.32
C ALA A 284 21.16 -1.96 8.19
N PRO A 285 22.22 -1.14 7.98
CA PRO A 285 22.26 -0.21 6.85
C PRO A 285 22.10 -0.89 5.49
N GLN A 286 22.75 -2.03 5.29
CA GLN A 286 22.75 -2.74 4.02
C GLN A 286 21.37 -3.34 3.73
N VAL A 287 20.72 -3.94 4.73
CA VAL A 287 19.40 -4.56 4.57
C VAL A 287 18.30 -3.51 4.49
N HIS A 288 18.24 -2.57 5.44
CA HIS A 288 17.25 -1.48 5.39
C HIS A 288 17.44 -0.63 4.13
N GLY A 289 18.69 -0.39 3.73
CA GLY A 289 19.03 0.34 2.53
C GLY A 289 18.57 -0.33 1.24
N ALA A 290 18.78 -1.64 1.10
CA ALA A 290 18.28 -2.38 -0.05
C ALA A 290 16.75 -2.26 -0.20
N VAL A 291 16.02 -2.30 0.92
CA VAL A 291 14.55 -2.12 0.93
C VAL A 291 14.15 -0.69 0.52
N ARG A 292 14.94 0.33 0.92
CA ARG A 292 14.71 1.74 0.51
C ARG A 292 14.92 1.96 -0.99
N ASP A 293 15.97 1.38 -1.55
CA ASP A 293 16.25 1.46 -2.98
C ASP A 293 15.12 0.76 -3.78
N LEU A 294 14.71 -0.43 -3.34
CA LEU A 294 13.58 -1.16 -3.91
C LEU A 294 12.26 -0.37 -3.82
N LEU A 295 11.98 0.26 -2.68
CA LEU A 295 10.80 1.11 -2.49
C LEU A 295 10.78 2.27 -3.48
N THR A 296 11.93 2.89 -3.75
CA THR A 296 12.05 3.98 -4.73
C THR A 296 11.71 3.50 -6.14
N ASP A 297 12.17 2.30 -6.51
CA ASP A 297 11.85 1.68 -7.80
C ASP A 297 10.37 1.32 -7.93
N VAL A 298 9.73 0.82 -6.87
CA VAL A 298 8.29 0.52 -6.83
C VAL A 298 7.47 1.81 -6.91
N GLU A 299 7.85 2.81 -6.13
CA GLU A 299 7.19 4.11 -6.09
C GLU A 299 7.17 4.77 -7.47
N SER A 300 8.27 4.72 -8.22
CA SER A 300 8.34 5.28 -9.57
C SER A 300 7.32 4.63 -10.53
N LYS A 301 7.12 3.31 -10.44
CA LYS A 301 6.16 2.56 -11.27
C LYS A 301 4.73 2.91 -10.91
N VAL A 302 4.43 2.97 -9.60
CA VAL A 302 3.10 3.35 -9.12
C VAL A 302 2.76 4.79 -9.51
N ALA A 303 3.72 5.72 -9.43
CA ALA A 303 3.50 7.11 -9.85
C ALA A 303 3.14 7.23 -11.34
N VAL A 304 3.73 6.37 -12.20
CA VAL A 304 3.35 6.25 -13.61
C VAL A 304 1.93 5.71 -13.74
N GLU A 305 1.62 4.59 -13.08
CA GLU A 305 0.33 3.92 -13.19
C GLU A 305 -0.85 4.78 -12.67
N MET A 306 -0.63 5.53 -11.58
CA MET A 306 -1.60 6.49 -11.03
C MET A 306 -2.05 7.55 -12.05
N ASN A 307 -1.22 7.79 -13.07
CA ASN A 307 -1.43 8.76 -14.14
C ASN A 307 -1.52 8.10 -15.52
N ALA A 308 -1.66 6.77 -15.59
CA ALA A 308 -1.79 6.05 -16.86
C ALA A 308 -3.24 6.02 -17.36
N VAL A 309 -3.41 5.76 -18.67
CA VAL A 309 -4.70 5.40 -19.25
C VAL A 309 -4.72 3.91 -19.47
N THR A 310 -5.46 3.20 -18.61
CA THR A 310 -5.47 1.73 -18.53
C THR A 310 -6.79 1.14 -19.04
N ASP A 311 -7.59 1.93 -19.76
CA ASP A 311 -8.86 1.52 -20.37
C ASP A 311 -8.64 0.91 -21.76
N ASN A 312 -9.66 0.25 -22.30
CA ASN A 312 -9.67 -0.26 -23.67
C ASN A 312 -11.11 -0.35 -24.24
N PRO A 313 -11.33 -0.04 -25.53
CA PRO A 313 -10.40 0.59 -26.45
C PRO A 313 -10.18 2.06 -26.14
N LEU A 314 -9.09 2.62 -26.67
CA LEU A 314 -8.71 4.01 -26.48
C LEU A 314 -9.14 4.87 -27.66
N VAL A 315 -9.55 6.09 -27.35
CA VAL A 315 -10.03 7.10 -28.29
C VAL A 315 -8.94 8.14 -28.52
N PHE A 316 -8.70 8.48 -29.78
CA PHE A 316 -7.70 9.47 -30.21
C PHE A 316 -8.40 10.61 -30.95
N PRO A 317 -8.74 11.72 -30.25
CA PRO A 317 -9.48 12.84 -30.83
C PRO A 317 -8.79 13.52 -32.00
N GLU A 318 -7.46 13.58 -31.96
CA GLU A 318 -6.63 14.19 -33.01
C GLU A 318 -6.80 13.46 -34.36
N ASP A 319 -7.03 12.14 -34.31
CA ASP A 319 -7.08 11.25 -35.47
C ASP A 319 -8.49 10.73 -35.80
N ASP A 320 -9.51 11.12 -35.01
CA ASP A 320 -10.88 10.56 -35.08
C ASP A 320 -10.90 9.02 -35.00
N ALA A 321 -9.95 8.44 -34.24
CA ALA A 321 -9.66 7.01 -34.22
C ALA A 321 -10.00 6.34 -32.89
N ILE A 322 -10.32 5.04 -32.96
CA ILE A 322 -10.48 4.16 -31.81
C ILE A 322 -9.56 2.96 -32.00
N VAL A 323 -8.66 2.73 -31.05
CA VAL A 323 -7.63 1.70 -31.11
C VAL A 323 -7.78 0.76 -29.93
N SER A 324 -7.84 -0.55 -30.20
CA SER A 324 -7.78 -1.57 -29.16
C SER A 324 -6.31 -1.90 -28.86
N GLY A 325 -5.98 -1.99 -27.58
CA GLY A 325 -4.67 -2.38 -27.05
C GLY A 325 -4.81 -3.17 -25.75
N GLY A 326 -3.73 -3.21 -24.97
CA GLY A 326 -3.63 -4.02 -23.74
C GLY A 326 -3.22 -3.24 -22.48
N ASN A 327 -3.44 -1.92 -22.45
CA ASN A 327 -3.01 -1.07 -21.32
C ASN A 327 -3.68 -1.41 -19.98
N PHE A 328 -4.71 -2.26 -19.99
CA PHE A 328 -5.36 -2.78 -18.80
C PHE A 328 -4.58 -3.89 -18.09
N HIS A 329 -3.56 -4.47 -18.74
CA HIS A 329 -2.83 -5.61 -18.20
C HIS A 329 -1.95 -5.18 -17.02
N GLY A 330 -2.24 -5.70 -15.83
CA GLY A 330 -1.66 -5.26 -14.56
C GLY A 330 -0.24 -5.71 -14.24
N GLU A 331 0.51 -6.21 -15.23
CA GLU A 331 1.83 -6.85 -15.02
C GLU A 331 2.83 -5.96 -14.27
N PRO A 332 2.97 -4.65 -14.61
CA PRO A 332 3.91 -3.79 -13.90
C PRO A 332 3.56 -3.64 -12.41
N MET A 333 2.26 -3.62 -12.07
CA MET A 333 1.79 -3.52 -10.69
C MET A 333 1.93 -4.85 -9.95
N ALA A 334 1.71 -5.97 -10.62
CA ALA A 334 1.86 -7.30 -10.05
C ALA A 334 3.31 -7.57 -9.62
N LEU A 335 4.27 -7.35 -10.53
CA LEU A 335 5.69 -7.48 -10.26
C LEU A 335 6.16 -6.52 -9.15
N ALA A 336 5.69 -5.26 -9.21
CA ALA A 336 6.02 -4.27 -8.19
C ALA A 336 5.51 -4.68 -6.80
N ALA A 337 4.30 -5.24 -6.71
CA ALA A 337 3.74 -5.71 -5.45
C ALA A 337 4.50 -6.92 -4.88
N ASP A 338 4.85 -7.90 -5.71
CA ASP A 338 5.60 -9.09 -5.27
C ASP A 338 7.01 -8.74 -4.80
N VAL A 339 7.73 -7.90 -5.55
CA VAL A 339 9.09 -7.46 -5.18
C VAL A 339 9.04 -6.61 -3.90
N MET A 340 8.02 -5.76 -3.73
CA MET A 340 7.82 -5.02 -2.48
C MET A 340 7.54 -5.94 -1.29
N ALA A 341 6.79 -7.02 -1.49
CA ALA A 341 6.53 -8.00 -0.44
C ALA A 341 7.83 -8.67 0.02
N MET A 342 8.70 -9.04 -0.92
CA MET A 342 10.04 -9.59 -0.59
C MET A 342 10.88 -8.59 0.21
N GLY A 343 10.92 -7.32 -0.21
CA GLY A 343 11.67 -6.27 0.50
C GLY A 343 11.18 -6.07 1.94
N LEU A 344 9.85 -5.99 2.15
CA LEU A 344 9.29 -5.84 3.50
C LEU A 344 9.48 -7.10 4.36
N ALA A 345 9.41 -8.29 3.77
CA ALA A 345 9.68 -9.53 4.49
C ALA A 345 11.13 -9.57 5.01
N GLU A 346 12.11 -9.09 4.24
CA GLU A 346 13.51 -8.97 4.70
C GLU A 346 13.65 -7.93 5.83
N LEU A 347 12.92 -6.82 5.75
CA LEU A 347 12.88 -5.81 6.81
C LEU A 347 12.32 -6.39 8.13
N GLY A 348 11.23 -7.15 8.04
CA GLY A 348 10.66 -7.88 9.17
C GLY A 348 11.61 -8.97 9.69
N SER A 349 12.26 -9.73 8.80
CA SER A 349 13.18 -10.79 9.17
C SER A 349 14.39 -10.27 9.94
N ILE A 350 15.03 -9.18 9.51
CA ILE A 350 16.18 -8.63 10.24
C ILE A 350 15.77 -8.01 11.57
N SER A 351 14.58 -7.38 11.65
CA SER A 351 14.00 -6.87 12.90
C SER A 351 13.74 -7.99 13.90
N GLU A 352 13.16 -9.10 13.44
CA GLU A 352 12.91 -10.27 14.27
C GLU A 352 14.22 -10.88 14.80
N ARG A 353 15.29 -10.90 13.99
CA ARG A 353 16.62 -11.29 14.47
C ARG A 353 17.20 -10.33 15.52
N ARG A 354 16.81 -9.05 15.56
CA ARG A 354 17.19 -8.13 16.65
C ARG A 354 16.36 -8.36 17.91
N ILE A 355 15.08 -8.72 17.78
CA ILE A 355 14.25 -9.18 18.91
C ILE A 355 14.92 -10.38 19.59
N ASP A 356 15.35 -11.39 18.82
CA ASP A 356 16.12 -12.53 19.36
C ASP A 356 17.38 -12.09 20.11
N LYS A 357 18.14 -11.12 19.56
CA LYS A 357 19.34 -10.62 20.22
C LYS A 357 19.05 -9.90 21.52
N LEU A 358 17.95 -9.17 21.62
CA LEU A 358 17.52 -8.52 22.86
C LEU A 358 17.12 -9.57 23.92
N THR A 359 16.31 -10.56 23.55
CA THR A 359 15.77 -11.54 24.51
C THR A 359 16.77 -12.63 24.91
N ASN A 360 17.83 -12.84 24.14
CA ASN A 360 18.86 -13.83 24.41
C ASN A 360 19.96 -13.30 25.35
N ALA A 361 19.96 -13.75 26.60
CA ALA A 361 20.93 -13.34 27.62
C ALA A 361 22.39 -13.68 27.29
N ASP A 362 22.64 -14.77 26.55
CA ASP A 362 24.00 -15.18 26.15
C ASP A 362 24.64 -14.13 25.22
N PHE A 363 23.81 -13.36 24.52
CA PHE A 363 24.26 -12.30 23.64
C PHE A 363 24.12 -10.90 24.26
N SER A 364 22.92 -10.56 24.77
CA SER A 364 22.60 -9.18 25.14
C SER A 364 23.31 -8.68 26.39
N GLY A 365 23.73 -9.59 27.28
CA GLY A 365 24.14 -9.23 28.63
C GLY A 365 23.01 -8.67 29.49
N LEU A 366 21.76 -8.78 29.02
CA LEU A 366 20.54 -8.43 29.75
C LEU A 366 19.96 -9.68 30.41
N PRO A 367 19.06 -9.53 31.41
CA PRO A 367 18.27 -10.66 31.92
C PRO A 367 17.57 -11.42 30.77
N PRO A 368 17.52 -12.77 30.83
CA PRO A 368 16.88 -13.56 29.78
C PRO A 368 15.43 -13.15 29.62
N PHE A 369 15.01 -13.00 28.35
CA PHE A 369 13.69 -12.51 27.97
C PHE A 369 13.31 -11.14 28.53
N LEU A 370 14.31 -10.32 28.87
CA LEU A 370 14.18 -8.92 29.30
C LEU A 370 13.33 -8.73 30.56
N VAL A 371 13.36 -9.70 31.47
CA VAL A 371 12.64 -9.64 32.75
C VAL A 371 13.52 -10.16 33.89
N ARG A 372 13.31 -9.64 35.09
CA ARG A 372 13.97 -10.12 36.31
C ARG A 372 13.28 -11.39 36.82
N ASP A 373 13.94 -12.11 37.73
CA ASP A 373 13.43 -13.34 38.33
C ASP A 373 12.99 -14.39 37.28
N ALA A 374 13.85 -14.57 36.28
CA ALA A 374 13.64 -15.53 35.20
C ALA A 374 13.43 -16.95 35.74
N GLY A 375 12.44 -17.65 35.18
CA GLY A 375 11.96 -18.94 35.66
C GLY A 375 10.65 -18.83 36.47
N LEU A 376 10.41 -17.69 37.12
CA LEU A 376 9.07 -17.30 37.56
C LEU A 376 8.36 -16.46 36.49
N ASN A 377 9.09 -15.49 35.91
CA ASN A 377 8.62 -14.68 34.79
C ASN A 377 9.17 -15.19 33.45
N SER A 378 8.33 -15.14 32.41
CA SER A 378 8.68 -15.45 31.02
C SER A 378 8.96 -14.19 30.19
N GLY A 379 8.55 -13.02 30.66
CA GLY A 379 8.83 -11.72 30.03
C GLY A 379 8.43 -11.67 28.57
N PHE A 380 9.39 -11.35 27.71
CA PHE A 380 9.20 -11.18 26.27
C PHE A 380 9.32 -12.47 25.45
N MET A 381 9.41 -13.64 26.08
CA MET A 381 9.58 -14.92 25.40
C MET A 381 8.50 -15.15 24.31
N LEU A 382 7.22 -14.96 24.65
CA LEU A 382 6.13 -15.20 23.69
C LEU A 382 5.94 -14.03 22.70
N ALA A 383 6.42 -12.83 23.04
CA ALA A 383 6.49 -11.73 22.08
C ALA A 383 7.50 -12.06 20.96
N GLN A 384 8.66 -12.65 21.31
CA GLN A 384 9.62 -13.16 20.33
C GLN A 384 9.00 -14.27 19.46
N VAL A 385 8.31 -15.26 20.06
CA VAL A 385 7.65 -16.33 19.30
C VAL A 385 6.63 -15.76 18.31
N THR A 386 5.86 -14.75 18.72
CA THR A 386 4.91 -14.04 17.85
C THR A 386 5.63 -13.38 16.67
N ALA A 387 6.71 -12.64 16.92
CA ALA A 387 7.50 -12.01 15.86
C ALA A 387 8.08 -13.06 14.88
N ALA A 388 8.59 -14.18 15.39
CA ALA A 388 9.12 -15.28 14.59
C ALA A 388 8.05 -15.93 13.70
N ALA A 389 6.84 -16.16 14.23
CA ALA A 389 5.73 -16.70 13.47
C ALA A 389 5.32 -15.78 12.31
N LEU A 390 5.22 -14.47 12.56
CA LEU A 390 4.88 -13.46 11.55
C LEU A 390 5.96 -13.34 10.47
N ALA A 391 7.24 -13.34 10.87
CA ALA A 391 8.36 -13.33 9.93
C ALA A 391 8.37 -14.61 9.06
N SER A 392 8.00 -15.76 9.64
CA SER A 392 7.88 -17.02 8.91
C SER A 392 6.72 -17.02 7.93
N GLU A 393 5.55 -16.51 8.31
CA GLU A 393 4.40 -16.37 7.42
C GLU A 393 4.73 -15.48 6.22
N SER A 394 5.43 -14.36 6.44
CA SER A 394 5.85 -13.47 5.36
C SER A 394 6.70 -14.16 4.30
N LYS A 395 7.51 -15.17 4.66
CA LYS A 395 8.30 -15.96 3.68
C LYS A 395 7.42 -16.74 2.72
N VAL A 396 6.33 -17.32 3.22
CA VAL A 396 5.37 -18.06 2.38
C VAL A 396 4.64 -17.09 1.44
N LEU A 397 4.24 -15.92 1.95
CA LEU A 397 3.56 -14.89 1.17
C LEU A 397 4.43 -14.25 0.07
N CYS A 398 5.76 -14.40 0.17
CA CYS A 398 6.71 -13.95 -0.84
C CYS A 398 6.77 -14.83 -2.10
N HIS A 399 6.08 -15.98 -2.14
CA HIS A 399 5.92 -16.70 -3.41
C HIS A 399 5.18 -15.80 -4.40
N PRO A 400 5.78 -15.42 -5.55
CA PRO A 400 5.23 -14.40 -6.42
C PRO A 400 3.90 -14.86 -7.04
N ALA A 401 2.87 -14.00 -7.02
CA ALA A 401 1.63 -14.27 -7.75
C ALA A 401 1.76 -13.90 -9.23
N SER A 402 2.60 -12.91 -9.55
CA SER A 402 2.85 -12.42 -10.91
C SER A 402 3.47 -13.44 -11.87
N VAL A 403 4.02 -14.55 -11.36
CA VAL A 403 4.57 -15.63 -12.21
C VAL A 403 3.54 -16.71 -12.55
N ASP A 404 2.30 -16.55 -12.09
CA ASP A 404 1.18 -17.45 -12.41
C ASP A 404 0.20 -16.77 -13.37
N SER A 405 -0.43 -17.58 -14.21
CA SER A 405 -1.46 -17.14 -15.16
C SER A 405 -2.37 -18.30 -15.50
N ILE A 406 -3.69 -18.07 -15.42
CA ILE A 406 -4.72 -19.05 -15.78
C ILE A 406 -5.59 -18.44 -16.89
N PRO A 407 -5.63 -19.03 -18.09
CA PRO A 407 -6.48 -18.55 -19.17
C PRO A 407 -7.96 -18.47 -18.78
N THR A 408 -8.62 -17.37 -19.14
CA THR A 408 -10.06 -17.15 -18.95
C THR A 408 -10.75 -16.81 -20.26
N SER A 409 -12.10 -16.80 -20.23
CA SER A 409 -12.91 -16.32 -21.34
C SER A 409 -12.64 -17.06 -22.67
N ALA A 410 -12.57 -18.40 -22.62
CA ALA A 410 -12.29 -19.28 -23.77
C ALA A 410 -10.96 -18.95 -24.48
N ASP A 411 -9.89 -18.81 -23.69
CA ASP A 411 -8.53 -18.47 -24.14
C ASP A 411 -8.43 -17.10 -24.84
N LYS A 412 -9.46 -16.25 -24.71
CA LYS A 412 -9.35 -14.85 -25.17
C LYS A 412 -8.50 -14.01 -24.23
N GLU A 413 -8.55 -14.33 -22.94
CA GLU A 413 -7.71 -13.77 -21.88
C GLU A 413 -6.71 -14.87 -21.47
N ASP A 414 -5.75 -15.15 -22.36
CA ASP A 414 -4.81 -16.27 -22.27
C ASP A 414 -3.60 -15.99 -21.36
N HIS A 415 -3.33 -14.73 -21.07
CA HIS A 415 -2.32 -14.29 -20.13
C HIS A 415 -2.86 -13.18 -19.21
N VAL A 416 -2.62 -13.32 -17.91
CA VAL A 416 -3.13 -12.42 -16.87
C VAL A 416 -2.06 -12.19 -15.80
N SER A 417 -2.13 -11.05 -15.12
CA SER A 417 -1.05 -10.61 -14.19
C SER A 417 -1.15 -11.12 -12.76
N MET A 418 -2.33 -11.59 -12.33
CA MET A 418 -2.63 -11.89 -10.93
C MET A 418 -2.34 -10.72 -9.96
N GLY A 419 -2.36 -9.48 -10.46
CA GLY A 419 -1.90 -8.29 -9.71
C GLY A 419 -2.66 -8.01 -8.42
N MET A 420 -3.96 -8.30 -8.35
CA MET A 420 -4.69 -8.19 -7.08
C MET A 420 -4.27 -9.23 -6.05
N GLY A 421 -3.91 -10.45 -6.47
CA GLY A 421 -3.34 -11.46 -5.58
C GLY A 421 -2.01 -10.99 -5.00
N ALA A 422 -1.13 -10.43 -5.84
CA ALA A 422 0.14 -9.84 -5.41
C ALA A 422 -0.07 -8.70 -4.40
N ALA A 423 -0.99 -7.77 -4.69
CA ALA A 423 -1.30 -6.65 -3.82
C ALA A 423 -1.86 -7.08 -2.45
N LEU A 424 -2.76 -8.07 -2.40
CA LEU A 424 -3.32 -8.57 -1.13
C LEU A 424 -2.25 -9.24 -0.26
N LYS A 425 -1.36 -10.05 -0.85
CA LYS A 425 -0.22 -10.66 -0.12
C LYS A 425 0.70 -9.59 0.45
N LEU A 426 1.02 -8.56 -0.33
CA LEU A 426 1.83 -7.43 0.11
C LEU A 426 1.24 -6.75 1.35
N HIS A 427 -0.06 -6.50 1.37
CA HIS A 427 -0.72 -5.87 2.55
C HIS A 427 -0.61 -6.73 3.81
N GLN A 428 -0.69 -8.06 3.68
CA GLN A 428 -0.46 -8.96 4.81
C GLN A 428 1.00 -8.94 5.28
N VAL A 429 1.98 -8.98 4.36
CA VAL A 429 3.40 -8.87 4.72
C VAL A 429 3.71 -7.53 5.39
N LEU A 430 3.09 -6.46 4.92
CA LEU A 430 3.24 -5.12 5.48
C LEU A 430 2.67 -5.06 6.92
N ALA A 431 1.51 -5.66 7.18
CA ALA A 431 0.94 -5.77 8.52
C ALA A 431 1.84 -6.58 9.48
N ASN A 432 2.37 -7.71 9.00
CA ASN A 432 3.31 -8.54 9.75
C ASN A 432 4.58 -7.75 10.11
N THR A 433 5.18 -7.08 9.13
CA THR A 433 6.40 -6.26 9.31
C THR A 433 6.18 -5.15 10.31
N ARG A 434 5.04 -4.44 10.21
CA ARG A 434 4.66 -3.39 11.17
C ARG A 434 4.58 -3.92 12.60
N ARG A 435 3.97 -5.08 12.80
CA ARG A 435 3.85 -5.72 14.13
C ARG A 435 5.20 -6.17 14.67
N ILE A 436 6.06 -6.76 13.83
CA ILE A 436 7.41 -7.15 14.23
C ILE A 436 8.21 -5.92 14.69
N LEU A 437 8.19 -4.82 13.93
CA LEU A 437 8.87 -3.58 14.31
C LEU A 437 8.35 -2.99 15.63
N ALA A 438 7.04 -3.09 15.88
CA ALA A 438 6.46 -2.67 17.16
C ALA A 438 6.96 -3.53 18.34
N ILE A 439 7.07 -4.85 18.16
CA ILE A 439 7.63 -5.75 19.17
C ILE A 439 9.11 -5.44 19.39
N GLU A 440 9.87 -5.17 18.33
CA GLU A 440 11.28 -4.75 18.43
C GLU A 440 11.43 -3.49 19.29
N LEU A 441 10.65 -2.44 19.02
CA LEU A 441 10.68 -1.21 19.81
C LEU A 441 10.31 -1.44 21.28
N LEU A 442 9.34 -2.31 21.54
CA LEU A 442 8.93 -2.65 22.90
C LEU A 442 10.05 -3.37 23.66
N CYS A 443 10.68 -4.37 23.04
CA CYS A 443 11.82 -5.08 23.58
C CYS A 443 13.03 -4.15 23.78
N ALA A 444 13.32 -3.29 22.82
CA ALA A 444 14.44 -2.34 22.90
C ALA A 444 14.22 -1.34 24.05
N ALA A 445 13.01 -0.80 24.20
CA ALA A 445 12.68 0.09 25.32
C ALA A 445 12.83 -0.61 26.68
N GLN A 446 12.45 -1.89 26.77
CA GLN A 446 12.67 -2.71 27.97
C GLN A 446 14.16 -2.90 28.23
N GLY A 447 14.96 -3.19 27.20
CA GLY A 447 16.41 -3.30 27.33
C GLY A 447 17.07 -2.02 27.85
N ILE A 448 16.63 -0.85 27.36
CA ILE A 448 17.08 0.45 27.85
C ILE A 448 16.77 0.65 29.35
N ASP A 449 15.62 0.20 29.83
CA ASP A 449 15.31 0.27 31.28
C ASP A 449 16.24 -0.60 32.12
N LEU A 450 16.62 -1.76 31.59
CA LEU A 450 17.44 -2.75 32.31
C LEU A 450 18.91 -2.34 32.42
N VAL A 451 19.37 -1.41 31.59
CA VAL A 451 20.74 -0.86 31.64
C VAL A 451 20.86 0.44 32.43
N ARG A 452 19.77 0.93 33.02
CA ARG A 452 19.79 2.09 33.92
C ARG A 452 20.75 1.88 35.10
N PRO A 453 21.44 2.93 35.59
CA PRO A 453 21.17 4.35 35.35
C PRO A 453 21.80 4.94 34.07
N MET A 454 22.52 4.15 33.27
CA MET A 454 23.11 4.66 32.01
C MET A 454 22.02 5.16 31.04
N ARG A 455 22.32 6.25 30.35
CA ARG A 455 21.42 6.89 29.40
C ARG A 455 21.82 6.64 27.96
N SER A 456 20.81 6.51 27.09
CA SER A 456 21.00 6.51 25.65
C SER A 456 21.28 7.93 25.15
N SER A 457 21.39 8.11 23.84
CA SER A 457 21.47 9.42 23.21
C SER A 457 20.17 10.21 23.40
N GLU A 458 20.24 11.54 23.28
CA GLU A 458 19.05 12.40 23.45
C GLU A 458 17.86 12.00 22.53
N PRO A 459 18.04 11.74 21.21
CA PRO A 459 16.92 11.33 20.36
C PRO A 459 16.29 10.00 20.78
N LEU A 460 17.10 9.02 21.18
CA LEU A 460 16.64 7.69 21.59
C LEU A 460 15.98 7.72 22.97
N GLU A 461 16.47 8.55 23.89
CA GLU A 461 15.82 8.79 25.19
C GLU A 461 14.43 9.43 25.02
N ARG A 462 14.25 10.35 24.05
CA ARG A 462 12.92 10.91 23.76
C ARG A 462 11.98 9.84 23.18
N LEU A 463 12.48 8.98 22.30
CA LEU A 463 11.70 7.87 21.75
C LEU A 463 11.29 6.88 22.85
N HIS A 464 12.25 6.47 23.69
CA HIS A 464 12.03 5.60 24.85
C HIS A 464 10.98 6.19 25.79
N ALA A 465 11.10 7.47 26.16
CA ALA A 465 10.14 8.14 27.03
C ALA A 465 8.72 8.13 26.43
N ALA A 466 8.59 8.38 25.12
CA ALA A 466 7.28 8.36 24.45
C ALA A 466 6.65 6.96 24.40
N VAL A 467 7.47 5.90 24.24
CA VAL A 467 7.01 4.51 24.41
C VAL A 467 6.52 4.30 25.85
N ARG A 468 7.28 4.73 26.85
CA ARG A 468 6.96 4.54 28.27
C ARG A 468 5.74 5.31 28.77
N VAL A 469 5.39 6.42 28.12
CA VAL A 469 4.12 7.12 28.37
C VAL A 469 2.91 6.23 28.05
N ARG A 470 3.01 5.35 27.05
CA ARG A 470 1.91 4.47 26.63
C ARG A 470 2.01 3.05 27.17
N ILE A 471 3.23 2.56 27.36
CA ILE A 471 3.51 1.16 27.65
C ILE A 471 4.49 1.08 28.82
N PRO A 472 4.03 0.73 30.03
CA PRO A 472 4.87 0.73 31.22
C PRO A 472 5.97 -0.33 31.13
N HIS A 473 7.03 -0.15 31.93
CA HIS A 473 8.06 -1.18 32.12
C HIS A 473 7.42 -2.51 32.53
N LEU A 474 8.03 -3.63 32.13
CA LEU A 474 7.59 -4.97 32.52
C LEU A 474 8.44 -5.47 33.70
N ASP A 475 7.98 -5.23 34.93
CA ASP A 475 8.66 -5.70 36.14
C ASP A 475 8.46 -7.22 36.38
N ALA A 476 7.25 -7.70 36.10
CA ALA A 476 6.82 -9.09 36.24
C ALA A 476 5.79 -9.41 35.14
N ASP A 477 5.52 -10.69 34.91
CA ASP A 477 4.61 -11.13 33.86
C ASP A 477 3.21 -10.48 33.99
N ARG A 478 2.72 -9.98 32.86
CA ARG A 478 1.33 -9.57 32.64
C ARG A 478 0.91 -10.03 31.25
N GLU A 479 -0.37 -9.88 30.93
CA GLU A 479 -0.84 -10.08 29.57
C GLU A 479 -0.07 -9.17 28.61
N ILE A 480 0.75 -9.77 27.74
CA ILE A 480 1.64 -9.02 26.85
C ILE A 480 0.95 -8.53 25.58
N SER A 481 -0.19 -9.14 25.20
CA SER A 481 -0.92 -8.78 23.98
C SER A 481 -1.38 -7.30 23.99
N PRO A 482 -1.97 -6.76 25.07
CA PRO A 482 -2.30 -5.34 25.15
C PRO A 482 -1.10 -4.40 24.96
N ASP A 483 0.09 -4.77 25.45
CA ASP A 483 1.31 -3.97 25.26
C ASP A 483 1.77 -3.99 23.80
N ILE A 484 1.69 -5.17 23.15
CA ILE A 484 2.01 -5.32 21.73
C ILE A 484 1.01 -4.50 20.88
N ASP A 485 -0.28 -4.48 21.24
CA ASP A 485 -1.31 -3.63 20.61
C ASP A 485 -1.04 -2.14 20.81
N ALA A 486 -0.72 -1.73 22.02
CA ALA A 486 -0.32 -0.37 22.30
C ALA A 486 0.95 0.03 21.52
N ALA A 487 1.91 -0.88 21.31
CA ALA A 487 3.11 -0.63 20.51
C ALA A 487 2.78 -0.45 19.02
N VAL A 488 1.87 -1.26 18.46
CA VAL A 488 1.43 -1.07 17.07
C VAL A 488 0.64 0.22 16.89
N SER A 489 -0.21 0.60 17.84
CA SER A 489 -0.89 1.89 17.82
C SER A 489 0.04 3.08 18.09
N PHE A 490 1.15 2.88 18.82
CA PHE A 490 2.18 3.90 18.99
C PHE A 490 2.82 4.28 17.65
N LEU A 491 3.01 3.31 16.74
CA LEU A 491 3.53 3.55 15.40
C LEU A 491 2.62 4.46 14.54
N ASP A 492 1.36 4.70 14.90
CA ASP A 492 0.48 5.65 14.19
C ASP A 492 0.77 7.12 14.48
N GLY A 493 1.47 7.41 15.59
CA GLY A 493 1.83 8.78 16.00
C GLY A 493 3.33 8.99 16.14
N ILE A 494 4.13 8.17 15.45
CA ILE A 494 5.60 8.16 15.55
C ILE A 494 6.27 9.19 14.61
N GLU A 495 5.48 9.91 13.81
CA GLU A 495 5.91 10.95 12.86
C GLU A 495 6.95 11.92 13.43
N PRO A 496 6.80 12.47 14.66
CA PRO A 496 7.78 13.41 15.20
C PRO A 496 9.20 12.83 15.34
N PHE A 497 9.31 11.51 15.50
CA PHE A 497 10.61 10.81 15.58
C PHE A 497 11.15 10.48 14.20
N ILE A 498 10.28 10.12 13.27
CA ILE A 498 10.62 9.85 11.87
C ILE A 498 11.10 11.13 11.17
N ASP A 499 10.43 12.26 11.40
CA ASP A 499 10.72 13.54 10.75
C ASP A 499 12.01 14.19 11.29
N ALA A 500 12.51 13.71 12.44
CA ALA A 500 13.80 14.08 12.99
C ALA A 500 14.99 13.33 12.34
N LEU A 501 14.72 12.30 11.52
CA LEU A 501 15.73 11.62 10.72
C LEU A 501 16.18 12.51 9.55
N ARG A 502 17.42 12.31 9.09
CA ARG A 502 18.05 13.17 8.08
C ARG A 502 17.86 12.66 6.66
#